data_AF-A0A847TB13-F1
#
_entry.id   AF-A0A847TB13-F1
#
_cell.length_a   1.000
_cell.length_b   1.000
_cell.length_c   1.000
_cell.angle_alpha   90.00
_cell.angle_beta   90.00
_cell.angle_gamma   90.00
#
_symmetry.space_group_name_H-M   'P 1'
#
loop_
_entity.id
_entity.type
_entity.pdbx_description
1 polymer ?
#
loop_
_entity_poly.entity_id
_entity_poly.type
_entity_poly.pdbx_seq_one_letter_code
_entity_poly.pdbx_strand_id
1 'polypeptide(L)'
;MKRMIKYSYAGILLLSMWACTQPVQHQAPHILALNKLTRKGPVNINGQARPGLYQYALIENTPNNRDSLRQLLRSWCDTAIDKPAMEKQYYRYFIQFFNRSAATESYLQGKEDFWDTHNDINQELSDYRGELRYERCSQDSLHGQWTLEVSLPGYHQVDTLGHKCTE
;
A
#
# COMPACT_ATOMS: atom_id res chain seq x y z
N MET A 1 -63.50 58.73 1.04
CA MET A 1 -63.27 58.49 -0.41
C MET A 1 -61.86 58.93 -0.79
N LYS A 2 -61.17 58.10 -1.61
CA LYS A 2 -59.90 58.31 -2.37
C LYS A 2 -58.58 58.36 -1.53
N ARG A 3 -57.73 57.32 -1.57
CA ARG A 3 -56.72 56.88 -2.61
C ARG A 3 -55.35 57.55 -2.33
N MET A 4 -54.16 56.92 -2.33
CA MET A 4 -53.56 55.88 -3.20
C MET A 4 -52.17 55.37 -2.67
N ILE A 5 -51.93 54.05 -2.83
CA ILE A 5 -50.76 53.29 -3.38
C ILE A 5 -49.36 53.31 -2.69
N LYS A 6 -48.79 52.09 -2.68
CA LYS A 6 -47.37 51.61 -2.74
C LYS A 6 -47.02 50.89 -1.42
N TYR A 7 -46.58 49.63 -1.37
CA TYR A 7 -45.48 49.02 -2.14
C TYR A 7 -45.71 47.53 -2.41
N SER A 8 -45.32 47.13 -3.61
CA SER A 8 -45.04 45.75 -4.03
C SER A 8 -43.84 45.16 -3.28
N TYR A 9 -43.64 43.85 -3.46
CA TYR A 9 -42.45 43.05 -3.12
C TYR A 9 -42.40 42.43 -1.71
N ALA A 10 -43.12 41.31 -1.54
CA ALA A 10 -42.63 40.21 -0.71
C ALA A 10 -42.34 39.03 -1.65
N GLY A 11 -41.28 39.19 -2.44
CA GLY A 11 -40.76 38.15 -3.30
C GLY A 11 -40.10 37.05 -2.47
N ILE A 12 -40.52 35.81 -2.74
CA ILE A 12 -39.64 34.67 -3.05
C ILE A 12 -38.30 34.70 -2.29
N LEU A 13 -38.28 34.11 -1.09
CA LEU A 13 -37.06 33.70 -0.39
C LEU A 13 -37.26 32.26 0.12
N LEU A 14 -37.50 31.34 -0.81
CA LEU A 14 -37.61 29.89 -0.56
C LEU A 14 -36.70 29.07 -1.49
N LEU A 15 -35.58 29.64 -1.94
CA LEU A 15 -34.61 28.99 -2.83
C LEU A 15 -33.17 29.30 -2.39
N SER A 16 -32.74 28.76 -1.25
CA SER A 16 -31.30 28.66 -0.94
C SER A 16 -30.98 27.59 0.11
N MET A 17 -31.74 26.49 0.14
CA MET A 17 -31.30 25.26 0.83
C MET A 17 -30.93 24.17 -0.19
N TRP A 18 -30.19 24.56 -1.23
CA TRP A 18 -29.25 23.65 -1.88
C TRP A 18 -27.93 23.86 -1.17
N ALA A 19 -27.77 23.20 -0.03
CA ALA A 19 -26.45 22.99 0.52
C ALA A 19 -25.65 22.26 -0.57
N CYS A 20 -24.72 22.98 -1.21
CA CYS A 20 -23.64 22.36 -1.94
C CYS A 20 -22.91 21.46 -0.95
N THR A 21 -23.27 20.18 -0.88
CA THR A 21 -22.36 19.16 -0.35
C THR A 21 -21.17 19.20 -1.29
N GLN A 22 -20.13 19.94 -0.90
CA GLN A 22 -18.85 19.85 -1.59
C GLN A 22 -18.53 18.36 -1.68
N PRO A 23 -18.30 17.81 -2.89
CA PRO A 23 -17.93 16.41 -3.01
C PRO A 23 -16.71 16.21 -2.13
N VAL A 24 -16.80 15.27 -1.18
CA VAL A 24 -15.67 14.90 -0.33
C VAL A 24 -14.54 14.56 -1.28
N GLN A 25 -13.53 15.42 -1.32
CA GLN A 25 -12.43 15.30 -2.26
C GLN A 25 -11.57 14.15 -1.74
N HIS A 26 -11.89 12.92 -2.17
CA HIS A 26 -11.12 11.75 -1.84
C HIS A 26 -9.71 11.95 -2.38
N GLN A 27 -8.76 12.14 -1.46
CA GLN A 27 -7.35 12.21 -1.80
C GLN A 27 -6.93 10.90 -2.46
N ALA A 28 -6.08 11.00 -3.49
CA ALA A 28 -5.60 9.83 -4.21
C ALA A 28 -4.80 8.91 -3.26
N PRO A 29 -4.85 7.58 -3.48
CA PRO A 29 -3.99 6.66 -2.74
C PRO A 29 -2.51 6.98 -2.97
N HIS A 30 -1.71 6.87 -1.92
CA HIS A 30 -0.28 7.17 -1.98
C HIS A 30 0.52 6.18 -1.13
N ILE A 31 1.64 5.69 -1.65
CA ILE A 31 2.49 4.72 -0.96
C ILE A 31 3.76 5.40 -0.45
N LEU A 32 3.95 5.34 0.86
CA LEU A 32 5.09 5.88 1.61
C LEU A 32 6.06 4.75 1.96
N ALA A 33 7.18 4.66 1.25
CA ALA A 33 8.23 3.70 1.57
C ALA A 33 8.91 4.04 2.91
N LEU A 34 8.98 3.06 3.81
CA LEU A 34 9.65 3.18 5.11
C LEU A 34 11.15 2.90 4.96
N ASN A 35 11.85 3.80 4.25
CA ASN A 35 13.26 3.60 3.88
C ASN A 35 14.18 3.39 5.09
N LYS A 36 13.87 3.99 6.24
CA LYS A 36 14.63 3.79 7.49
C LYS A 36 14.51 2.38 8.06
N LEU A 37 13.46 1.64 7.68
CA LEU A 37 13.24 0.24 8.04
C LEU A 37 13.69 -0.72 6.94
N THR A 38 14.38 -0.23 5.91
CA THR A 38 14.94 -1.10 4.89
C THR A 38 16.13 -1.87 5.46
N ARG A 39 16.09 -3.21 5.36
CA ARG A 39 17.18 -4.08 5.81
C ARG A 39 17.72 -4.88 4.63
N LYS A 40 19.02 -4.74 4.41
CA LYS A 40 19.83 -5.62 3.57
C LYS A 40 20.61 -6.55 4.48
N GLY A 41 20.62 -7.85 4.18
CA GLY A 41 21.39 -8.78 5.00
C GLY A 41 21.14 -10.24 4.65
N PRO A 42 21.85 -11.16 5.32
CA PRO A 42 21.63 -12.58 5.13
C PRO A 42 20.24 -13.00 5.63
N VAL A 43 19.59 -13.85 4.85
CA VAL A 43 18.36 -14.57 5.17
C VAL A 43 18.61 -16.05 5.16
N ASN A 44 17.93 -16.78 6.04
CA ASN A 44 17.96 -18.22 5.98
C ASN A 44 17.02 -18.72 4.86
N ILE A 45 17.60 -19.36 3.85
CA ILE A 45 16.89 -20.05 2.77
C ILE A 45 17.44 -21.48 2.74
N ASN A 46 16.59 -22.46 3.04
CA ASN A 46 16.94 -23.89 3.07
C ASN A 46 18.18 -24.20 3.93
N GLY A 47 18.29 -23.55 5.10
CA GLY A 47 19.39 -23.76 6.04
C GLY A 47 20.67 -22.98 5.70
N GLN A 48 20.66 -22.15 4.66
CA GLN A 48 21.83 -21.37 4.23
C GLN A 48 21.56 -19.87 4.32
N ALA A 49 22.55 -19.13 4.83
CA ALA A 49 22.55 -17.67 4.80
C ALA A 49 22.75 -17.17 3.35
N ARG A 50 21.74 -16.50 2.80
CA ARG A 50 21.73 -15.96 1.43
C ARG A 50 21.37 -14.48 1.43
N PRO A 51 21.79 -13.67 0.45
CA PRO A 51 21.44 -12.26 0.41
C PRO A 51 19.92 -12.04 0.34
N GLY A 52 19.38 -11.17 1.20
CA GLY A 52 17.99 -10.77 1.18
C GLY A 52 17.78 -9.28 1.44
N LEU A 53 16.60 -8.80 1.06
CA LEU A 53 16.16 -7.41 1.22
C LEU A 53 14.72 -7.36 1.75
N TYR A 54 14.56 -6.65 2.87
CA TYR A 54 13.33 -6.45 3.61
C TYR A 54 12.92 -4.99 3.55
N GLN A 55 11.70 -4.70 3.10
CA GLN A 55 11.16 -3.36 3.02
C GLN A 55 9.71 -3.30 3.52
N TYR A 56 9.30 -2.08 3.87
CA TYR A 56 7.97 -1.79 4.36
C TYR A 56 7.45 -0.53 3.70
N ALA A 57 6.14 -0.44 3.52
CA ALA A 57 5.50 0.79 3.09
C ALA A 57 4.14 0.97 3.76
N LEU A 58 3.75 2.23 3.93
CA LEU A 58 2.41 2.60 4.35
C LEU A 58 1.60 3.12 3.15
N ILE A 59 0.31 2.82 3.12
CA ILE A 59 -0.64 3.30 2.11
C ILE A 59 -1.53 4.35 2.77
N GLU A 60 -1.51 5.56 2.23
CA GLU A 60 -2.47 6.61 2.53
C GLU A 60 -3.69 6.44 1.63
N ASN A 61 -4.88 6.68 2.17
CA ASN A 61 -6.15 6.59 1.44
C ASN A 61 -6.31 5.24 0.72
N THR A 62 -6.00 4.14 1.42
CA THR A 62 -6.00 2.79 0.86
C THR A 62 -7.33 2.46 0.17
N PRO A 63 -7.29 1.93 -1.07
CA PRO A 63 -8.49 1.45 -1.73
C PRO A 63 -9.13 0.29 -0.95
N ASN A 64 -10.43 0.39 -0.70
CA ASN A 64 -11.20 -0.66 -0.01
C ASN A 64 -11.71 -1.77 -0.94
N ASN A 65 -11.39 -1.69 -2.24
CA ASN A 65 -11.76 -2.70 -3.21
C ASN A 65 -10.52 -3.42 -3.76
N ARG A 66 -10.71 -4.70 -4.06
CA ARG A 66 -9.65 -5.67 -4.39
C ARG A 66 -8.85 -5.23 -5.62
N ASP A 67 -9.56 -4.86 -6.70
CA ASP A 67 -8.94 -4.54 -7.98
C ASP A 67 -8.13 -3.25 -7.93
N SER A 68 -8.65 -2.21 -7.26
CA SER A 68 -7.93 -0.94 -7.10
C SER A 68 -6.70 -1.08 -6.19
N LEU A 69 -6.80 -1.86 -5.11
CA LEU A 69 -5.63 -2.14 -4.26
C LEU A 69 -4.57 -2.92 -5.04
N ARG A 70 -4.97 -3.99 -5.75
CA ARG A 70 -4.09 -4.76 -6.62
C ARG A 70 -3.39 -3.85 -7.65
N GLN A 71 -4.13 -2.99 -8.32
CA GLN A 71 -3.60 -2.08 -9.32
C GLN A 71 -2.62 -1.08 -8.71
N LEU A 72 -2.95 -0.53 -7.53
CA LEU A 72 -2.08 0.39 -6.79
C LEU A 72 -0.74 -0.28 -6.44
N LEU A 73 -0.79 -1.45 -5.79
CA LEU A 73 0.41 -2.19 -5.38
C LEU A 73 1.26 -2.56 -6.59
N ARG A 74 0.64 -3.12 -7.63
CA ARG A 74 1.35 -3.52 -8.85
C ARG A 74 2.01 -2.33 -9.55
N SER A 75 1.28 -1.24 -9.74
CA SER A 75 1.80 -0.02 -10.38
C SER A 75 2.97 0.58 -9.61
N TRP A 76 2.88 0.62 -8.29
CA TRP A 76 3.99 1.08 -7.45
C TRP A 76 5.20 0.16 -7.58
N CYS A 77 5.00 -1.16 -7.53
CA CYS A 77 6.08 -2.13 -7.68
C CYS A 77 6.78 -2.02 -9.05
N ASP A 78 6.02 -1.84 -10.13
CA ASP A 78 6.56 -1.71 -11.48
C ASP A 78 7.35 -0.40 -11.68
N THR A 79 7.10 0.62 -10.85
CA THR A 79 7.80 1.92 -10.93
C THR A 79 8.94 2.07 -9.92
N ALA A 80 8.79 1.52 -8.71
CA ALA A 80 9.74 1.69 -7.61
C ALA A 80 10.84 0.61 -7.57
N ILE A 81 10.64 -0.54 -8.23
CA ILE A 81 11.53 -1.69 -8.12
C ILE A 81 12.18 -2.00 -9.47
N ASP A 82 13.50 -1.93 -9.50
CA ASP A 82 14.31 -2.50 -10.58
C ASP A 82 14.40 -4.02 -10.41
N LYS A 83 13.42 -4.75 -10.96
CA LYS A 83 13.33 -6.21 -10.84
C LYS A 83 14.61 -6.93 -11.34
N PRO A 84 15.18 -6.60 -12.53
CA PRO A 84 16.45 -7.19 -12.96
C PRO A 84 17.59 -7.01 -11.95
N ALA A 85 17.72 -5.83 -11.33
CA ALA A 85 18.73 -5.60 -10.30
C ALA A 85 18.46 -6.45 -9.04
N MET A 86 17.20 -6.56 -8.62
CA MET A 86 16.82 -7.38 -7.46
C MET A 86 17.14 -8.86 -7.70
N GLU A 87 16.76 -9.38 -8.87
CA GLU A 87 17.02 -10.77 -9.27
C GLU A 87 18.50 -11.11 -9.29
N LYS A 88 19.36 -10.17 -9.68
CA LYS A 88 20.82 -10.37 -9.69
C LYS A 88 21.40 -10.39 -8.27
N GLN A 89 20.92 -9.54 -7.38
CA GLN A 89 21.54 -9.28 -6.08
C GLN A 89 21.05 -10.17 -4.95
N TYR A 90 19.76 -10.52 -4.95
CA TYR A 90 19.11 -11.16 -3.81
C TYR A 90 18.59 -12.55 -4.16
N TYR A 91 18.51 -13.41 -3.15
CA TYR A 91 17.76 -14.67 -3.23
C TYR A 91 16.33 -14.49 -2.74
N ARG A 92 16.10 -13.51 -1.86
CA ARG A 92 14.77 -13.13 -1.40
C ARG A 92 14.66 -11.62 -1.33
N TYR A 93 13.61 -11.09 -1.92
CA TYR A 93 13.18 -9.71 -1.73
C TYR A 93 11.74 -9.74 -1.23
N PHE A 94 11.42 -8.88 -0.28
CA PHE A 94 10.04 -8.67 0.12
C PHE A 94 9.80 -7.19 0.44
N ILE A 95 8.61 -6.71 0.09
CA ILE A 95 8.02 -5.49 0.62
C ILE A 95 6.58 -5.75 1.06
N GLN A 96 6.26 -5.43 2.32
CA GLN A 96 4.89 -5.49 2.83
C GLN A 96 4.28 -4.09 2.86
N PHE A 97 3.00 -4.05 2.54
CA PHE A 97 2.21 -2.84 2.51
C PHE A 97 1.20 -2.86 3.66
N PHE A 98 1.16 -1.78 4.42
CA PHE A 98 0.22 -1.58 5.52
C PHE A 98 -0.58 -0.30 5.27
N ASN A 99 -1.77 -0.17 5.84
CA ASN A 99 -2.42 1.13 5.93
C ASN A 99 -1.57 2.10 6.75
N ARG A 100 -1.59 3.39 6.41
CA ARG A 100 -1.24 4.45 7.36
C ARG A 100 -2.41 4.65 8.31
N SER A 101 -2.23 4.23 9.56
CA SER A 101 -3.20 4.31 10.66
C SER A 101 -2.53 4.93 11.89
N ALA A 102 -3.29 5.15 12.96
CA ALA A 102 -2.71 5.58 14.23
C ALA A 102 -1.70 4.56 14.81
N ALA A 103 -1.84 3.27 14.47
CA ALA A 103 -0.93 2.22 14.92
C ALA A 103 0.38 2.22 14.09
N THR A 104 0.29 2.48 12.79
CA THR A 104 1.44 2.34 11.88
C THR A 104 2.17 3.65 11.56
N GLU A 105 1.56 4.81 11.79
CA GLU A 105 2.12 6.11 11.42
C GLU A 105 3.48 6.38 12.10
N SER A 106 3.67 5.89 13.32
CA SER A 106 4.94 6.06 14.06
C SER A 106 6.15 5.47 13.32
N TYR A 107 5.95 4.45 12.48
CA TYR A 107 7.02 3.81 11.71
C TYR A 107 7.64 4.72 10.62
N LEU A 108 6.97 5.82 10.24
CA LEU A 108 7.53 6.83 9.32
C LEU A 108 8.78 7.49 9.89
N GLN A 109 8.86 7.62 11.21
CA GLN A 109 10.01 8.25 11.87
C GLN A 109 11.21 7.31 11.96
N GLY A 110 10.98 5.99 11.82
CA GLY A 110 11.93 4.91 12.10
C GLY A 110 12.08 4.67 13.60
N LYS A 111 12.44 3.44 14.01
CA LYS A 111 12.96 3.15 15.36
C LYS A 111 14.47 2.87 15.28
N GLU A 112 15.15 2.85 16.43
CA GLU A 112 16.59 2.57 16.51
C GLU A 112 16.94 1.12 16.15
N ASP A 113 16.09 0.15 16.49
CA ASP A 113 16.30 -1.27 16.19
C ASP A 113 15.36 -1.77 15.09
N PHE A 114 15.95 -2.33 14.02
CA PHE A 114 15.20 -2.91 12.90
C PHE A 114 14.38 -4.14 13.31
N TRP A 115 14.93 -5.04 14.11
CA TRP A 115 14.27 -6.30 14.48
C TRP A 115 13.08 -6.06 15.40
N ASP A 116 13.20 -5.14 16.35
CA ASP A 116 12.06 -4.73 17.16
C ASP A 116 10.97 -4.12 16.27
N THR A 117 11.35 -3.22 15.36
CA THR A 117 10.37 -2.62 14.45
C THR A 117 9.73 -3.62 13.50
N HIS A 118 10.51 -4.57 12.98
CA HIS A 118 10.06 -5.66 12.13
C HIS A 118 9.02 -6.51 12.86
N ASN A 119 9.29 -6.88 14.11
CA ASN A 119 8.38 -7.66 14.93
C ASN A 119 7.10 -6.88 15.26
N ASP A 120 7.22 -5.58 15.55
CA ASP A 120 6.07 -4.75 15.92
C ASP A 120 5.15 -4.48 14.72
N ILE A 121 5.69 -4.06 13.57
CA ILE A 121 4.85 -3.77 12.40
C ILE A 121 4.15 -5.03 11.87
N ASN A 122 4.79 -6.19 11.98
CA ASN A 122 4.19 -7.46 11.58
C ASN A 122 3.08 -7.93 12.53
N GLN A 123 2.92 -7.33 13.71
CA GLN A 123 1.79 -7.57 14.60
C GLN A 123 0.55 -6.74 14.19
N GLU A 124 0.70 -5.73 13.35
CA GLU A 124 -0.39 -4.86 12.88
C GLU A 124 -1.21 -5.51 11.75
N LEU A 125 -1.70 -6.73 12.01
CA LEU A 125 -2.39 -7.58 11.03
C LEU A 125 -3.66 -6.93 10.45
N SER A 126 -4.34 -6.07 11.22
CA SER A 126 -5.52 -5.33 10.74
C SER A 126 -5.18 -4.31 9.66
N ASP A 127 -3.96 -3.78 9.67
CA ASP A 127 -3.49 -2.80 8.71
C ASP A 127 -2.76 -3.42 7.52
N TYR A 128 -2.44 -4.71 7.56
CA TYR A 128 -1.78 -5.42 6.47
C TYR A 128 -2.62 -5.48 5.18
N ARG A 129 -2.01 -5.13 4.03
CA ARG A 129 -2.69 -5.03 2.72
C ARG A 129 -2.10 -5.90 1.62
N GLY A 130 -1.05 -6.65 1.93
CA GLY A 130 -0.40 -7.54 0.99
C GLY A 130 1.10 -7.30 0.92
N GLU A 131 1.76 -8.06 0.06
CA GLU A 131 3.20 -8.02 -0.14
C GLU A 131 3.56 -8.25 -1.60
N LEU A 132 4.67 -7.65 -2.03
CA LEU A 132 5.39 -8.15 -3.21
C LEU A 132 6.59 -8.94 -2.70
N ARG A 133 6.69 -10.17 -3.17
CA ARG A 133 7.80 -11.08 -2.85
C ARG A 133 8.49 -11.55 -4.12
N TYR A 134 9.80 -11.64 -4.06
CA TYR A 134 10.63 -12.38 -5.00
C TYR A 134 11.41 -13.45 -4.27
N GLU A 135 11.41 -14.66 -4.83
CA GLU A 135 12.25 -15.76 -4.36
C GLU A 135 12.95 -16.42 -5.53
N ARG A 136 14.27 -16.59 -5.42
CA ARG A 136 15.05 -17.33 -6.41
C ARG A 136 14.60 -18.80 -6.43
N CYS A 137 14.45 -19.37 -7.62
CA CYS A 137 14.06 -20.77 -7.72
C CYS A 137 15.18 -21.67 -7.18
N SER A 138 14.80 -22.79 -6.57
CA SER A 138 15.75 -23.74 -5.98
C SER A 138 16.70 -24.34 -7.03
N GLN A 139 16.20 -24.59 -8.24
CA GLN A 139 16.95 -25.19 -9.34
C GLN A 139 17.50 -24.19 -10.36
N ASP A 140 17.14 -22.90 -10.25
CA ASP A 140 17.55 -21.86 -11.20
C ASP A 140 18.34 -20.75 -10.48
N SER A 141 19.61 -20.61 -10.87
CA SER A 141 20.49 -19.60 -10.27
C SER A 141 20.35 -18.21 -10.89
N LEU A 142 19.67 -18.11 -12.03
CA LEU A 142 19.50 -16.89 -12.83
C LEU A 142 18.10 -16.29 -12.69
N HIS A 143 17.09 -17.12 -12.41
CA HIS A 143 15.70 -16.71 -12.37
C HIS A 143 15.04 -16.97 -11.02
N GLY A 144 13.96 -16.26 -10.76
CA GLY A 144 13.11 -16.49 -9.61
C GLY A 144 11.67 -16.09 -9.88
N GLN A 145 10.84 -16.26 -8.87
CA GLN A 145 9.41 -16.03 -8.96
C GLN A 145 9.04 -14.76 -8.22
N TRP A 146 8.36 -13.85 -8.92
CA TRP A 146 7.66 -12.73 -8.32
C TRP A 146 6.23 -13.10 -7.98
N THR A 147 5.81 -12.85 -6.76
CA THR A 147 4.44 -13.02 -6.28
C THR A 147 3.94 -11.72 -5.68
N LEU A 148 2.71 -11.35 -6.03
CA LEU A 148 1.98 -10.25 -5.42
C LEU A 148 0.82 -10.81 -4.63
N GLU A 149 0.78 -10.49 -3.35
CA GLU A 149 -0.33 -10.75 -2.46
C GLU A 149 -1.17 -9.47 -2.30
N VAL A 150 -2.48 -9.64 -2.25
CA VAL A 150 -3.44 -8.59 -1.92
C VAL A 150 -4.33 -9.09 -0.79
N SER A 151 -4.37 -8.32 0.30
CA SER A 151 -5.13 -8.65 1.50
C SER A 151 -6.10 -7.52 1.88
N LEU A 152 -7.36 -7.89 2.08
CA LEU A 152 -8.43 -7.03 2.59
C LEU A 152 -9.27 -7.81 3.60
N PRO A 153 -10.04 -7.17 4.48
CA PRO A 153 -10.96 -7.88 5.36
C PRO A 153 -11.88 -8.85 4.58
N GLY A 154 -11.77 -10.15 4.89
CA GLY A 154 -12.53 -11.20 4.19
C GLY A 154 -12.05 -11.54 2.77
N TYR A 155 -10.84 -11.12 2.38
CA TYR A 155 -10.26 -11.44 1.09
C TYR A 155 -8.74 -11.57 1.12
N HIS A 156 -8.25 -12.60 0.45
CA HIS A 156 -6.84 -12.85 0.30
C HIS A 156 -6.60 -13.51 -1.06
N GLN A 157 -5.70 -12.93 -1.87
CA GLN A 157 -5.28 -13.51 -3.15
C GLN A 157 -3.78 -13.33 -3.34
N VAL A 158 -3.14 -14.37 -3.89
CA VAL A 158 -1.74 -14.37 -4.29
C VAL A 158 -1.65 -14.67 -5.77
N ASP A 159 -0.98 -13.80 -6.53
CA ASP A 159 -0.75 -13.95 -7.96
C ASP A 159 0.75 -14.07 -8.25
N THR A 160 1.11 -15.02 -9.10
CA THR A 160 2.46 -15.05 -9.69
C THR A 160 2.52 -14.03 -10.83
N LEU A 161 3.45 -13.09 -10.76
CA LEU A 161 3.61 -12.01 -11.75
C LEU A 161 4.57 -12.36 -12.91
N GLY A 162 5.11 -13.58 -12.93
CA GLY A 162 6.10 -14.02 -13.91
C GLY A 162 6.18 -15.54 -14.01
N HIS A 163 7.39 -16.04 -14.26
CA HIS A 163 7.62 -17.48 -14.36
C HIS A 163 7.33 -18.16 -13.03
N LYS A 164 6.67 -19.31 -13.08
CA LYS A 164 6.56 -20.19 -11.92
C LYS A 164 7.85 -20.98 -11.78
N CYS A 165 8.41 -21.03 -10.57
CA CYS A 165 9.47 -22.00 -10.32
C CYS A 165 8.88 -23.40 -10.52
N THR A 166 9.49 -24.19 -11.42
CA THR A 166 9.21 -25.63 -11.52
C THR A 166 10.07 -26.33 -10.47
N GLU A 167 9.44 -27.08 -9.58
CA GLU A 167 10.11 -27.84 -8.52
C GLU A 167 10.97 -28.98 -9.07
#